data_AF-A0A1W6CUA9-F1
#
_entry.id   AF-A0A1W6CUA9-F1
#
_cell.length_a   1.000
_cell.length_b   1.000
_cell.length_c   1.000
_cell.angle_alpha   90.00
_cell.angle_beta   90.00
_cell.angle_gamma   90.00
#
_symmetry.space_group_name_H-M   'P 1'
#
loop_
_entity.id
_entity.type
_entity.pdbx_description
1 polymer ?
#
loop_
_entity_poly.entity_id
_entity_poly.type
_entity_poly.pdbx_seq_one_letter_code
_entity_poly.pdbx_strand_id
1 'polypeptide(L)'
;MALVVGAAIFLAVRPVLSSSRGLLAAALTLFVIGVALQYAGRLNLVDQGPWALRLDDPKYTRNALFFAFPFLTLGVLIAREQARLSRLRGKGIILALGLAGLGIEAAVATQMERNGNDMYLSLFVVSPLLFMLMRQAELRGHGKNLAHAATCIFLLHPLFQITLQAGGAGSVTVFLGSIILCLLAAPVVIRLNRWAPLL
;
A
#
# COMPACT_ATOMS: atom_id res chain seq x y z
N MET A 1 -3.88 13.67 4.26
CA MET A 1 -4.75 14.41 3.32
C MET A 1 -5.34 13.52 2.21
N ALA A 2 -4.53 12.78 1.44
CA ALA A 2 -5.06 11.94 0.34
C ALA A 2 -6.12 10.90 0.78
N LEU A 3 -6.00 10.31 1.97
CA LEU A 3 -6.99 9.36 2.51
C LEU A 3 -8.35 10.02 2.78
N VAL A 4 -8.36 11.22 3.38
CA VAL A 4 -9.58 11.97 3.71
C VAL A 4 -10.32 12.38 2.43
N VAL A 5 -9.57 12.87 1.44
CA VAL A 5 -10.12 13.22 0.13
C VAL A 5 -10.63 11.98 -0.60
N GLY A 6 -9.89 10.86 -0.55
CA GLY A 6 -10.33 9.59 -1.14
C GLY A 6 -11.61 9.06 -0.50
N ALA A 7 -11.75 9.19 0.82
CA ALA A 7 -12.96 8.84 1.56
C ALA A 7 -14.15 9.74 1.18
N ALA A 8 -13.93 11.05 1.03
CA ALA A 8 -14.96 11.98 0.58
C ALA A 8 -15.46 11.64 -0.84
N ILE A 9 -14.54 11.36 -1.77
CA ILE A 9 -14.87 10.90 -3.13
C ILE A 9 -15.67 9.60 -3.07
N PHE A 10 -15.24 8.63 -2.24
CA PHE A 10 -15.97 7.39 -2.07
C PHE A 10 -17.40 7.61 -1.56
N LEU A 11 -17.58 8.46 -0.55
CA LEU A 11 -18.91 8.76 -0.01
C LEU A 11 -19.81 9.46 -1.03
N ALA A 12 -19.26 10.32 -1.88
CA ALA A 12 -19.99 10.98 -2.95
C ALA A 12 -20.39 10.02 -4.09
N VAL A 13 -19.55 9.04 -4.41
CA VAL A 13 -19.77 8.09 -5.51
C VAL A 13 -20.62 6.88 -5.10
N ARG A 14 -20.59 6.50 -3.82
CA ARG A 14 -21.37 5.39 -3.23
C ARG A 14 -22.88 5.42 -3.56
N PRO A 15 -23.61 6.57 -3.50
CA PRO A 15 -25.03 6.59 -3.84
C PRO A 15 -25.30 6.32 -5.33
N VAL A 16 -24.36 6.66 -6.21
CA VAL A 16 -24.49 6.46 -7.67
C VAL A 16 -24.12 5.03 -8.08
N LEU A 17 -23.04 4.48 -7.51
CA LEU A 17 -22.59 3.10 -7.73
C LEU A 17 -22.98 2.21 -6.56
N SER A 18 -24.26 1.85 -6.51
CA SER A 18 -24.83 0.97 -5.47
C SER A 18 -24.45 -0.50 -5.64
N SER A 19 -24.14 -0.94 -6.88
CA SER A 19 -23.76 -2.32 -7.19
C SER A 19 -22.29 -2.63 -6.84
N SER A 20 -22.04 -3.74 -6.14
CA SER A 20 -20.68 -4.23 -5.81
C SER A 20 -19.79 -4.37 -7.04
N ARG A 21 -20.35 -4.78 -8.19
CA ARG A 21 -19.60 -4.93 -9.45
C ARG A 21 -19.20 -3.58 -10.04
N GLY A 22 -20.08 -2.58 -9.96
CA GLY A 22 -19.82 -1.23 -10.45
C GLY A 22 -18.71 -0.55 -9.65
N LEU A 23 -18.74 -0.67 -8.32
CA LEU A 23 -17.68 -0.17 -7.45
C LEU A 23 -16.33 -0.85 -7.72
N LEU A 24 -16.32 -2.17 -7.93
CA LEU A 24 -15.10 -2.90 -8.28
C LEU A 24 -14.55 -2.45 -9.63
N ALA A 25 -15.41 -2.30 -10.64
CA ALA A 25 -15.01 -1.84 -11.96
C ALA A 25 -14.42 -0.41 -11.90
N ALA A 26 -15.09 0.52 -11.20
CA ALA A 26 -14.58 1.88 -11.02
C ALA A 26 -13.23 1.91 -10.28
N ALA A 27 -13.09 1.13 -9.21
CA ALA A 27 -11.82 1.00 -8.47
C ALA A 27 -10.70 0.45 -9.35
N LEU A 28 -10.98 -0.61 -10.12
CA LEU A 28 -10.01 -1.22 -11.02
C LEU A 28 -9.61 -0.25 -12.14
N THR A 29 -10.57 0.40 -12.79
CA THR A 29 -10.31 1.34 -13.88
C THR A 29 -9.47 2.52 -13.40
N LEU A 30 -9.82 3.13 -12.26
CA LEU A 30 -9.04 4.25 -11.71
C LEU A 30 -7.63 3.81 -11.29
N PHE A 31 -7.49 2.63 -10.69
CA PHE A 31 -6.18 2.10 -10.31
C PHE A 31 -5.30 1.82 -11.54
N VAL A 32 -5.85 1.17 -12.57
CA VAL A 32 -5.14 0.87 -13.82
C VAL A 32 -4.74 2.15 -14.54
N ILE A 33 -5.60 3.18 -14.56
CA ILE A 33 -5.26 4.50 -15.10
C ILE A 33 -4.09 5.10 -14.31
N GLY A 34 -4.12 5.06 -12.98
CA GLY A 34 -3.01 5.54 -12.14
C GLY A 34 -1.68 4.85 -12.43
N VAL A 35 -1.70 3.52 -12.53
CA VAL A 35 -0.50 2.71 -12.86
C VAL A 35 -0.02 3.02 -14.28
N ALA A 36 -0.93 3.09 -15.26
CA ALA A 36 -0.58 3.42 -16.64
C ALA A 36 0.04 4.82 -16.75
N LEU A 37 -0.48 5.81 -16.02
CA LEU A 37 0.10 7.15 -15.96
C LEU A 37 1.49 7.14 -15.34
N GLN A 38 1.71 6.39 -14.26
CA GLN A 38 3.03 6.25 -13.65
C GLN A 38 4.03 5.57 -14.59
N TYR A 39 3.60 4.52 -15.29
CA TYR A 39 4.47 3.81 -16.24
C TYR A 39 4.75 4.66 -17.48
N ALA A 40 3.76 5.41 -17.98
CA ALA A 40 3.94 6.33 -19.10
C ALA A 40 4.93 7.47 -18.77
N GLY A 41 4.82 8.06 -17.57
CA GLY A 41 5.78 9.04 -17.07
C GLY A 41 7.19 8.45 -16.98
N ARG A 42 7.33 7.26 -16.40
CA ARG A 42 8.64 6.61 -16.20
C ARG A 42 9.30 6.08 -17.45
N LEU A 43 8.52 5.66 -18.45
CA LEU A 43 9.03 5.24 -19.74
C LEU A 43 9.34 6.42 -20.68
N ASN A 44 9.16 7.67 -20.23
CA ASN A 44 9.26 8.87 -21.06
C ASN A 44 8.43 8.76 -22.36
N LEU A 45 7.27 8.09 -22.30
CA LEU A 45 6.36 7.96 -23.46
C LEU A 45 5.67 9.29 -23.80
N VAL A 46 5.75 10.26 -22.89
CA VAL A 46 5.27 11.63 -23.09
C VAL A 46 6.49 12.52 -23.31
N ASP A 47 6.48 13.27 -24.41
CA ASP A 47 7.53 14.24 -24.75
C ASP A 47 7.90 15.14 -23.55
N GLN A 48 9.14 15.64 -23.52
CA GLN A 48 9.76 16.41 -22.42
C GLN A 48 9.11 17.78 -22.11
N GLY A 49 7.81 17.95 -22.36
CA GLY A 49 7.01 19.05 -21.87
C GLY A 49 6.75 19.00 -20.36
N PRO A 50 6.12 20.04 -19.80
CA PRO A 50 5.85 20.17 -18.35
C PRO A 50 4.96 19.05 -17.78
N TRP A 51 4.27 18.30 -18.65
CA TRP A 51 3.46 17.14 -18.26
C TRP A 51 4.30 15.90 -17.96
N ALA A 52 5.45 15.70 -18.60
CA ALA A 52 6.33 14.57 -18.35
C ALA A 52 6.91 14.61 -16.92
N LEU A 53 7.35 15.78 -16.45
CA LEU A 53 7.82 15.94 -15.06
C LEU A 53 6.73 15.71 -14.01
N ARG A 54 5.47 16.05 -14.32
CA ARG A 54 4.36 15.83 -13.38
C ARG A 54 3.95 14.36 -13.30
N LEU A 55 4.08 13.61 -14.39
CA LEU A 55 3.76 12.18 -14.41
C LEU A 55 4.82 11.33 -13.72
N ASP A 56 6.07 11.81 -13.66
CA ASP A 56 7.15 11.15 -12.92
C ASP A 56 7.07 11.42 -11.40
N ASP A 57 6.49 12.56 -10.98
CA ASP A 57 6.30 12.85 -9.56
C ASP A 57 5.17 11.97 -8.96
N PRO A 58 5.48 11.13 -7.95
CA PRO A 58 4.52 10.26 -7.28
C PRO A 58 3.29 10.98 -6.75
N LYS A 59 3.36 12.29 -6.45
CA LYS A 59 2.22 13.05 -5.93
C LYS A 59 1.04 13.09 -6.89
N TYR A 60 1.27 13.04 -8.20
CA TYR A 60 0.22 13.15 -9.20
C TYR A 60 -0.36 11.80 -9.59
N THR A 61 0.44 10.74 -9.53
CA THR A 61 0.04 9.36 -9.85
C THR A 61 -0.52 8.65 -8.61
N ARG A 62 0.13 8.79 -7.45
CA ARG A 62 -0.29 8.27 -6.13
C ARG A 62 -1.16 9.28 -5.39
N ASN A 63 -2.29 9.64 -5.98
CA ASN A 63 -3.22 10.61 -5.42
C ASN A 63 -4.44 9.96 -4.74
N ALA A 64 -5.32 10.79 -4.17
CA ALA A 64 -6.55 10.34 -3.50
C ALA A 64 -7.49 9.54 -4.41
N LEU A 65 -7.50 9.85 -5.71
CA LEU A 65 -8.40 9.28 -6.70
C LEU A 65 -7.88 7.94 -7.27
N PHE A 66 -6.59 7.84 -7.60
CA PHE A 66 -6.01 6.66 -8.24
C PHE A 66 -5.46 5.64 -7.24
N PHE A 67 -5.17 6.05 -6.01
CA PHE A 67 -4.62 5.17 -4.98
C PHE A 67 -5.60 4.99 -3.81
N ALA A 68 -5.97 6.07 -3.12
CA ALA A 68 -6.78 5.94 -1.90
C ALA A 68 -8.19 5.41 -2.18
N PHE A 69 -8.87 5.93 -3.20
CA PHE A 69 -10.23 5.51 -3.55
C PHE A 69 -10.32 4.01 -3.94
N PRO A 70 -9.47 3.46 -4.82
CA PRO A 70 -9.53 2.04 -5.15
C PRO A 70 -9.33 1.13 -3.93
N PHE A 71 -8.32 1.38 -3.09
CA PHE A 71 -8.06 0.55 -1.92
C PHE A 71 -9.13 0.68 -0.84
N LEU A 72 -9.68 1.88 -0.62
CA LEU A 72 -10.81 2.07 0.29
C LEU A 72 -12.05 1.32 -0.19
N THR A 73 -12.33 1.39 -1.50
CA THR A 73 -13.44 0.67 -2.13
C THR A 73 -13.27 -0.85 -1.99
N LEU A 74 -12.06 -1.36 -2.23
CA LEU A 74 -11.74 -2.78 -2.01
C LEU A 74 -11.98 -3.19 -0.56
N GLY A 75 -11.56 -2.38 0.42
CA GLY A 75 -11.82 -2.62 1.84
C GLY A 75 -13.32 -2.74 2.16
N VAL A 76 -14.14 -1.84 1.61
CA VAL A 76 -15.61 -1.88 1.78
C VAL A 76 -16.22 -3.10 1.10
N LEU A 77 -15.77 -3.45 -0.11
CA LEU A 77 -16.24 -4.63 -0.84
C LEU A 77 -15.90 -5.93 -0.10
N ILE A 78 -14.70 -6.03 0.46
CA ILE A 78 -14.29 -7.17 1.29
C ILE A 78 -15.17 -7.30 2.53
N ALA A 79 -15.51 -6.17 3.16
CA ALA A 79 -16.41 -6.16 4.31
C ALA A 79 -17.83 -6.60 3.94
N ARG A 80 -18.36 -6.15 2.78
CA ARG A 80 -19.71 -6.51 2.30
C ARG A 80 -19.83 -7.97 1.87
N GLU A 81 -18.86 -8.48 1.11
CA GLU A 81 -18.91 -9.81 0.49
C GLU A 81 -18.17 -10.88 1.32
N GLN A 82 -17.94 -10.61 2.61
CA GLN A 82 -17.09 -11.42 3.48
C GLN A 82 -17.47 -12.91 3.48
N ALA A 83 -18.75 -13.24 3.55
CA ALA A 83 -19.22 -14.63 3.61
C ALA A 83 -18.98 -15.42 2.31
N ARG A 84 -18.82 -14.72 1.18
CA ARG A 84 -18.51 -15.31 -0.12
C ARG A 84 -17.00 -15.41 -0.32
N LEU A 85 -16.29 -14.35 0.06
CA LEU A 85 -14.82 -14.26 -0.01
C LEU A 85 -14.12 -15.19 0.98
N SER A 86 -14.72 -15.51 2.13
CA SER A 86 -14.19 -16.49 3.08
C SER A 86 -14.10 -17.90 2.48
N ARG A 87 -15.03 -18.25 1.58
CA ARG A 87 -15.12 -19.55 0.89
C ARG A 87 -14.25 -19.66 -0.37
N LEU A 88 -13.57 -18.60 -0.78
CA LEU A 88 -12.69 -18.63 -1.95
C LEU A 88 -11.58 -19.66 -1.74
N ARG A 89 -11.56 -20.73 -2.55
CA ARG A 89 -10.48 -21.72 -2.55
C ARG A 89 -9.27 -21.14 -3.30
N GLY A 90 -8.06 -21.50 -2.89
CA GLY A 90 -6.83 -21.10 -3.60
C GLY A 90 -6.30 -19.69 -3.27
N LYS A 91 -6.77 -19.02 -2.22
CA LYS A 91 -6.26 -17.70 -1.79
C LYS A 91 -4.73 -17.65 -1.67
N GLY A 92 -4.13 -18.72 -1.14
CA GLY A 92 -2.67 -18.82 -1.00
C GLY A 92 -1.94 -18.86 -2.34
N ILE A 93 -2.50 -19.57 -3.33
CA ILE A 93 -1.93 -19.63 -4.68
C ILE A 93 -2.04 -18.25 -5.36
N ILE A 94 -3.20 -17.61 -5.26
CA ILE A 94 -3.40 -16.27 -5.84
C ILE A 94 -2.47 -15.25 -5.16
N LEU A 95 -2.27 -15.35 -3.85
CA LEU A 95 -1.31 -14.51 -3.14
C LEU A 95 0.12 -14.79 -3.61
N ALA A 96 0.52 -16.05 -3.74
CA ALA A 96 1.87 -16.41 -4.20
C ALA A 96 2.13 -15.89 -5.61
N LEU A 97 1.17 -16.03 -6.52
CA LEU A 97 1.24 -15.46 -7.88
C LEU A 97 1.29 -13.93 -7.84
N GLY A 98 0.50 -13.29 -6.99
CA GLY A 98 0.54 -11.83 -6.81
C GLY A 98 1.87 -11.33 -6.26
N LEU A 99 2.48 -12.04 -5.31
CA LEU A 99 3.79 -11.73 -4.75
C LEU A 99 4.90 -11.96 -5.78
N ALA A 100 4.81 -13.03 -6.58
CA ALA A 100 5.73 -13.27 -7.68
C ALA A 100 5.63 -12.15 -8.73
N GLY A 101 4.41 -11.74 -9.11
CA GLY A 101 4.16 -10.61 -9.98
C GLY A 101 4.76 -9.31 -9.43
N LEU A 102 4.55 -9.03 -8.15
CA LEU A 102 5.14 -7.87 -7.48
C LEU A 102 6.67 -7.89 -7.52
N GLY A 103 7.28 -9.06 -7.30
CA GLY A 103 8.73 -9.24 -7.37
C GLY A 103 9.27 -8.99 -8.78
N ILE A 104 8.57 -9.44 -9.81
CA ILE A 104 8.92 -9.18 -11.21
C ILE A 104 8.81 -7.68 -11.51
N GLU A 105 7.70 -7.04 -11.15
CA GLU A 105 7.53 -5.60 -11.39
C GLU A 105 8.58 -4.76 -10.65
N ALA A 106 8.94 -5.15 -9.42
CA ALA A 106 10.01 -4.51 -8.66
C ALA A 106 11.38 -4.71 -9.33
N ALA A 107 11.69 -5.92 -9.80
CA ALA A 107 12.95 -6.21 -10.49
C ALA A 107 13.08 -5.42 -11.81
N VAL A 108 12.00 -5.32 -12.58
CA VAL A 108 11.95 -4.50 -13.79
C VAL A 108 12.15 -3.02 -13.45
N ALA A 109 11.46 -2.53 -12.40
CA ALA A 109 11.62 -1.14 -11.96
C ALA A 109 13.06 -0.82 -11.54
N THR A 110 13.75 -1.75 -10.86
CA THR A 110 15.15 -1.54 -10.46
C THR A 110 16.13 -1.53 -11.64
N GLN A 111 15.86 -2.31 -12.69
CA GLN A 111 16.70 -2.32 -13.90
C GLN A 111 16.56 -1.04 -14.72
N MET A 112 15.45 -0.32 -14.58
CA MET A 112 15.22 0.95 -15.27
C MET A 112 15.96 2.13 -14.64
N GLU A 113 16.79 1.92 -13.59
CA GLU A 113 17.59 2.92 -12.85
C GLU A 113 16.83 4.18 -12.38
N ARG A 114 15.51 4.18 -12.49
CA ARG A 114 14.63 5.24 -12.03
C ARG A 114 14.06 4.81 -10.69
N ASN A 115 14.14 5.71 -9.70
CA ASN A 115 13.60 5.60 -8.34
C ASN A 115 12.43 4.60 -8.25
N GLY A 116 12.44 3.66 -7.31
CA GLY A 116 11.47 2.54 -7.26
C GLY A 116 10.00 2.93 -7.47
N ASN A 117 9.20 2.05 -8.08
CA ASN A 117 7.78 2.28 -8.36
C ASN A 117 6.98 2.38 -7.05
N ASP A 118 6.12 3.38 -6.94
CA ASP A 118 5.22 3.56 -5.78
C ASP A 118 3.91 2.78 -5.94
N MET A 119 3.38 2.71 -7.16
CA MET A 119 2.24 1.87 -7.50
C MET A 119 2.68 0.74 -8.44
N TYR A 120 2.48 -0.49 -7.98
CA TYR A 120 2.65 -1.72 -8.75
C TYR A 120 1.28 -2.30 -9.10
N LEU A 121 1.11 -2.85 -10.30
CA LEU A 121 -0.17 -3.42 -10.72
C LEU A 121 -0.57 -4.58 -9.79
N SER A 122 0.40 -5.38 -9.36
CA SER A 122 0.20 -6.53 -8.47
C SER A 122 -0.37 -6.14 -7.09
N LEU A 123 -0.21 -4.89 -6.66
CA LEU A 123 -0.75 -4.43 -5.36
C LEU A 123 -2.28 -4.48 -5.31
N PHE A 124 -2.98 -4.34 -6.44
CA PHE A 124 -4.43 -4.45 -6.50
C PHE A 124 -4.94 -5.83 -6.05
N VAL A 125 -4.12 -6.86 -6.23
CA VAL A 125 -4.43 -8.25 -5.86
C VAL A 125 -3.80 -8.58 -4.50
N VAL A 126 -2.51 -8.30 -4.32
CA VAL A 126 -1.77 -8.68 -3.12
C VAL A 126 -2.35 -8.03 -1.86
N SER A 127 -2.65 -6.74 -1.89
CA SER A 127 -3.11 -6.02 -0.70
C SER A 127 -4.48 -6.47 -0.17
N PRO A 128 -5.56 -6.64 -0.97
CA PRO A 128 -6.82 -7.14 -0.45
C PRO A 128 -6.72 -8.60 0.04
N LEU A 129 -5.90 -9.44 -0.62
CA LEU A 129 -5.68 -10.82 -0.20
C LEU A 129 -4.94 -10.91 1.14
N LEU A 130 -3.87 -10.14 1.32
CA LEU A 130 -3.17 -10.04 2.61
C LEU A 130 -4.11 -9.55 3.70
N PHE A 131 -4.90 -8.51 3.43
CA PHE A 131 -5.91 -8.00 4.37
C PHE A 131 -6.92 -9.08 4.76
N MET A 132 -7.44 -9.84 3.79
CA MET A 132 -8.37 -10.93 4.03
C MET A 132 -7.77 -12.06 4.86
N LEU A 133 -6.52 -12.45 4.59
CA LEU A 133 -5.83 -13.51 5.33
C LEU A 133 -5.52 -13.07 6.75
N MET A 134 -5.00 -11.86 6.95
CA MET A 134 -4.70 -11.32 8.27
C MET A 134 -5.97 -11.15 9.12
N ARG A 135 -7.10 -10.82 8.49
CA ARG A 135 -8.40 -10.72 9.18
C ARG A 135 -9.01 -12.09 9.54
N GLN A 136 -8.73 -13.13 8.75
CA GLN A 136 -9.17 -14.50 9.03
C GLN A 136 -8.24 -15.23 10.00
N ALA A 137 -6.98 -14.84 10.07
CA ALA A 137 -6.08 -15.25 11.12
C ALA A 137 -6.64 -14.70 12.43
N GLU A 138 -7.37 -15.54 13.19
CA GLU A 138 -7.61 -15.29 14.60
C GLU A 138 -6.25 -15.25 15.29
N LEU A 139 -5.60 -14.08 15.30
CA LEU A 139 -4.39 -13.82 16.06
C LEU A 139 -4.79 -13.90 17.54
N ARG A 140 -4.84 -15.13 18.06
CA ARG A 140 -5.12 -15.46 19.45
C ARG A 140 -3.97 -14.92 20.30
N GLY A 141 -4.06 -13.65 20.69
CA GLY A 141 -3.11 -12.99 21.57
C GLY A 141 -2.99 -11.49 21.32
N HIS A 142 -3.24 -10.69 22.35
CA HIS A 142 -2.81 -9.29 22.50
C HIS A 142 -3.04 -8.33 21.31
N GLY A 143 -4.24 -8.30 20.73
CA GLY A 143 -4.57 -7.39 19.61
C GLY A 143 -4.20 -5.91 19.86
N LYS A 144 -4.25 -5.44 21.12
CA LYS A 144 -3.74 -4.11 21.51
C LYS A 144 -2.24 -3.96 21.32
N ASN A 145 -1.43 -4.93 21.77
CA ASN A 145 0.03 -4.86 21.62
C ASN A 145 0.45 -4.96 20.15
N LEU A 146 -0.26 -5.75 19.34
CA LEU A 146 0.03 -5.83 17.91
C LEU A 146 -0.33 -4.53 17.17
N ALA A 147 -1.45 -3.90 17.53
CA ALA A 147 -1.81 -2.58 17.01
C ALA A 147 -0.76 -1.52 17.40
N HIS A 148 -0.33 -1.47 18.66
CA HIS A 148 0.73 -0.56 19.11
C HIS A 148 2.08 -0.84 18.41
N ALA A 149 2.41 -2.11 18.17
CA ALA A 149 3.61 -2.49 17.41
C ALA A 149 3.52 -2.00 15.96
N ALA A 150 2.39 -2.20 15.30
CA ALA A 150 2.17 -1.69 13.94
C ALA A 150 2.28 -0.16 13.87
N THR A 151 1.70 0.55 14.83
CA THR A 151 1.82 2.01 14.94
C THR A 151 3.27 2.45 15.18
N CYS A 152 4.00 1.77 16.07
CA CYS A 152 5.43 2.04 16.29
C CYS A 152 6.23 1.88 15.01
N ILE A 153 6.08 0.76 14.31
CA ILE A 153 6.79 0.50 13.06
C ILE A 153 6.42 1.59 12.03
N PHE A 154 5.15 1.95 11.92
CA PHE A 154 4.69 3.01 11.02
C PHE A 154 5.32 4.38 11.31
N LEU A 155 5.51 4.74 12.58
CA LEU A 155 6.08 6.04 12.96
C LEU A 155 7.62 6.05 12.94
N LEU A 156 8.26 4.94 13.30
CA LEU A 156 9.71 4.85 13.43
C LEU A 156 10.42 4.52 12.12
N HIS A 157 9.78 3.80 11.19
CA HIS A 157 10.45 3.42 9.94
C HIS A 157 10.96 4.61 9.13
N PRO A 158 10.25 5.75 8.98
CA PRO A 158 10.79 6.88 8.22
C PRO A 158 12.00 7.49 8.92
N LEU A 159 11.99 7.54 10.26
CA LEU A 159 13.11 8.05 11.05
C LEU A 159 14.36 7.19 10.82
N PHE A 160 14.24 5.86 10.93
CA PHE A 160 15.37 4.97 10.66
C PHE A 160 15.82 5.02 9.21
N GLN A 161 14.89 5.07 8.25
CA GLN A 161 15.23 5.19 6.84
C GLN A 161 16.02 6.49 6.56
N ILE A 162 15.58 7.63 7.09
CA ILE A 162 16.29 8.91 6.94
C ILE A 162 17.68 8.83 7.55
N THR A 163 17.81 8.29 8.77
CA THR A 163 19.12 8.19 9.43
C THR A 163 20.09 7.26 8.70
N LEU A 164 19.64 6.11 8.23
CA LEU A 164 20.46 5.16 7.48
C LEU A 164 20.85 5.70 6.10
N GLN A 165 19.93 6.38 5.41
CA GLN A 165 20.21 7.06 4.14
C GLN A 165 21.21 8.20 4.32
N ALA A 166 21.07 9.01 5.38
CA ALA A 166 22.02 10.07 5.70
C ALA A 166 23.43 9.52 5.99
N GLY A 167 23.52 8.30 6.52
CA GLY A 167 24.78 7.57 6.70
C GLY A 167 25.36 6.94 5.43
N GLY A 168 24.76 7.15 4.26
CA GLY A 168 25.22 6.62 2.98
C GLY A 168 24.90 5.13 2.75
N ALA A 169 23.98 4.54 3.54
CA ALA A 169 23.61 3.15 3.35
C ALA A 169 22.85 2.93 2.04
N GLY A 170 23.18 1.87 1.32
CA GLY A 170 22.46 1.47 0.10
C GLY A 170 21.02 1.05 0.38
N SER A 171 20.15 1.09 -0.64
CA SER A 171 18.69 0.88 -0.50
C SER A 171 18.31 -0.43 0.20
N VAL A 172 19.03 -1.53 -0.06
CA VAL A 172 18.80 -2.82 0.59
C VAL A 172 19.17 -2.77 2.08
N THR A 173 20.31 -2.16 2.40
CA THR A 173 20.77 -1.98 3.78
C THR A 173 19.84 -1.06 4.57
N VAL A 174 19.35 0.02 3.94
CA VAL A 174 18.34 0.90 4.53
C VAL A 174 17.06 0.12 4.84
N PHE A 175 16.58 -0.68 3.90
CA PHE A 175 15.36 -1.48 4.08
C PHE A 175 15.50 -2.50 5.21
N LEU A 176 16.50 -3.38 5.14
CA LEU A 176 16.73 -4.42 6.15
C LEU A 176 17.07 -3.81 7.51
N GLY A 177 17.93 -2.78 7.53
CA GLY A 177 18.30 -2.06 8.73
C GLY A 177 17.10 -1.41 9.40
N SER A 178 16.21 -0.77 8.63
CA SER A 178 15.00 -0.15 9.17
C SER A 178 14.05 -1.19 9.77
N ILE A 179 13.91 -2.36 9.14
CA ILE A 179 13.10 -3.46 9.71
C ILE A 179 13.67 -3.91 11.04
N ILE A 180 14.98 -4.21 11.09
CA ILE A 180 15.64 -4.68 12.31
C ILE A 180 15.52 -3.64 13.42
N LEU A 181 15.82 -2.37 13.13
CA LEU A 181 15.73 -1.28 14.10
C LEU A 181 14.29 -1.08 14.59
N CYS A 182 13.29 -1.13 13.71
CA CYS A 182 11.88 -1.08 14.10
C CYS A 182 11.47 -2.24 15.01
N LEU A 183 11.92 -3.47 14.72
CA LEU A 183 11.62 -4.64 15.54
C LEU A 183 12.29 -4.58 16.92
N LEU A 184 13.50 -4.00 17.01
CA LEU A 184 14.20 -3.78 18.27
C LEU A 184 13.60 -2.62 19.08
N ALA A 185 13.16 -1.55 18.40
CA ALA A 185 12.59 -0.36 19.06
C ALA A 185 11.14 -0.56 19.51
N ALA A 186 10.33 -1.33 18.78
CA ALA A 186 8.94 -1.58 19.10
C ALA A 186 8.70 -2.04 20.55
N PRO A 187 9.39 -3.06 21.12
CA PRO A 187 9.17 -3.47 22.51
C PRO A 187 9.54 -2.38 23.52
N VAL A 188 10.56 -1.56 23.24
CA VAL A 188 10.97 -0.44 24.10
C VAL A 188 9.89 0.64 24.12
N VAL A 189 9.40 1.05 22.94
CA VAL A 189 8.38 2.09 22.82
C VAL A 189 7.03 1.62 23.36
N ILE A 190 6.63 0.37 23.13
CA ILE A 190 5.40 -0.19 23.74
C ILE A 190 5.50 -0.19 25.26
N ARG A 191 6.67 -0.50 25.82
CA ARG A 191 6.89 -0.43 27.27
C ARG A 191 6.84 0.99 27.79
N LEU A 192 7.39 1.96 27.05
CA LEU A 192 7.34 3.39 27.36
C LEU A 192 5.91 3.95 27.31
N ASN A 193 5.10 3.49 26.34
CA ASN A 193 3.70 3.90 26.19
C ASN A 193 2.82 3.54 27.40
N ARG A 194 3.26 2.59 28.24
CA ARG A 194 2.58 2.28 29.50
C ARG A 194 2.75 3.37 30.56
N TRP A 195 3.75 4.24 30.41
CA TRP A 195 4.11 5.28 31.38
C TRP A 195 3.73 6.69 30.91
N ALA A 196 3.77 6.95 29.60
CA ALA A 196 3.26 8.16 28.99
C ALA A 196 2.48 7.76 27.72
N PRO A 197 1.18 8.11 27.59
CA PRO A 197 0.40 7.77 26.41
C PRO A 197 0.89 8.58 25.21
N LEU A 198 1.78 7.97 24.42
CA LEU A 198 2.40 8.52 23.22
C LEU A 198 1.82 7.88 21.94
N LEU A 199 1.04 6.78 22.07
CA LEU A 199 0.42 6.02 20.98
C LEU A 199 -1.07 5.77 21.20
#